data_AF-A0A1H5BN73-F1
#
_entry.id   AF-A0A1H5BN73-F1
#
_cell.length_a   1.000
_cell.length_b   1.000
_cell.length_c   1.000
_cell.angle_alpha   90.00
_cell.angle_beta   90.00
_cell.angle_gamma   90.00
#
_symmetry.space_group_name_H-M   'P 1'
#
loop_
_entity.id
_entity.type
_entity.pdbx_description
1 polymer ?
#
loop_
_entity_poly.entity_id
_entity_poly.type
_entity_poly.pdbx_seq_one_letter_code
_entity_poly.pdbx_strand_id
1 'polypeptide(L)'
;MWRMRAAKTVGWLREADPETWAVIRGGEGEDWDDTAFMDRALLVSEEGDAQHWLLDPADVSEDGEWAAYIWASWYPALGDRHASFAELVAEERTGFEDQAALEIRMARPGSAGELVAEGRAQALRGEVRKAMATFEQAAVKGSGAGAYLGTILGAFLDISVAHHWIRNRVLGDPHVIEVIGMEQIRAEAAPLYLRCAAEEWTGAPGGYVSALGDILPRLPDGVDGVVGAGGVSAGSAAAEGDDTAAWVARAAAFVPPALPESRTFQQALDLARALADRGAIDQSWAVIEAALPHWHSDSPHRIAPVVLLTDPAFREVITPARARRVVTTPRGEFRE
;
A
#
# COMPACT_ATOMS: atom_id res chain seq x y z
N MET A 1 14.01 -12.80 12.32
CA MET A 1 15.45 -12.96 12.61
C MET A 1 15.59 -14.28 13.35
N TRP A 2 16.27 -15.25 12.75
CA TRP A 2 16.42 -16.61 13.29
C TRP A 2 17.39 -16.61 14.46
N ARG A 3 16.97 -17.16 15.60
CA ARG A 3 17.80 -17.33 16.80
C ARG A 3 17.73 -18.77 17.26
N MET A 4 18.88 -19.33 17.63
CA MET A 4 18.95 -20.64 18.23
C MET A 4 18.74 -20.51 19.74
N ARG A 5 18.02 -21.46 20.32
CA ARG A 5 17.92 -21.60 21.77
C ARG A 5 19.31 -21.85 22.35
N ALA A 6 19.57 -21.27 23.52
CA ALA A 6 20.76 -21.61 24.27
C ALA A 6 20.66 -23.04 24.81
N ALA A 7 21.78 -23.67 25.15
CA ALA A 7 21.80 -25.01 25.73
C ALA A 7 20.91 -25.17 26.98
N LYS A 8 20.63 -24.08 27.71
CA LYS A 8 19.73 -24.05 28.87
C LYS A 8 18.24 -23.93 28.54
N THR A 9 17.89 -23.58 27.30
CA THR A 9 16.51 -23.32 26.85
C THR A 9 16.06 -24.24 25.71
N VAL A 10 16.97 -25.02 25.13
CA VAL A 10 16.64 -26.20 24.32
C VAL A 10 15.80 -27.15 25.15
N GLY A 11 14.75 -27.71 24.55
CA GLY A 11 13.85 -28.65 25.21
C GLY A 11 12.98 -29.38 24.21
N TRP A 12 12.30 -30.42 24.69
CA TRP A 12 11.37 -31.19 23.87
C TRP A 12 10.20 -30.31 23.43
N LEU A 13 9.84 -30.38 22.15
CA LEU A 13 8.83 -29.52 21.52
C LEU A 13 7.54 -29.47 22.36
N ARG A 14 7.03 -30.63 22.76
CA ARG A 14 5.82 -30.76 23.60
C ARG A 14 5.86 -29.95 24.90
N GLU A 15 7.04 -29.84 25.53
CA GLU A 15 7.21 -29.18 26.82
C GLU A 15 7.64 -27.71 26.65
N ALA A 16 8.51 -27.46 25.68
CA ALA A 16 9.12 -26.16 25.44
C ALA A 16 8.21 -25.20 24.66
N ASP A 17 7.28 -25.73 23.88
CA ASP A 17 6.30 -24.98 23.09
C ASP A 17 5.02 -25.82 22.82
N PRO A 18 4.14 -25.97 23.83
CA PRO A 18 2.94 -26.81 23.73
C PRO A 18 1.91 -26.30 22.72
N GLU A 19 1.92 -24.99 22.43
CA GLU A 19 1.00 -24.38 21.46
C GLU A 19 1.39 -24.79 20.03
N THR A 20 2.67 -24.61 19.67
CA THR A 20 3.21 -25.08 18.39
C THR A 20 3.09 -26.59 18.25
N TRP A 21 3.42 -27.36 19.31
CA TRP A 21 3.21 -28.81 19.32
C TRP A 21 1.76 -29.19 19.00
N ALA A 22 0.77 -28.50 19.58
CA ALA A 22 -0.65 -28.77 19.34
C ALA A 22 -1.07 -28.40 17.91
N VAL A 23 -0.56 -27.31 17.35
CA VAL A 23 -0.80 -26.89 15.96
C VAL A 23 -0.25 -27.91 14.98
N ILE A 24 1.00 -28.34 15.16
CA ILE A 24 1.65 -29.32 14.29
C ILE A 24 0.91 -30.66 14.33
N ARG A 25 0.46 -31.08 15.53
CA ARG A 25 -0.28 -32.33 15.73
C ARG A 25 -1.73 -32.28 15.25
N GLY A 26 -2.36 -31.11 15.26
CA GLY A 26 -3.78 -30.90 14.97
C GLY A 26 -4.11 -30.66 13.50
N GLY A 27 -3.12 -30.63 12.60
CA GLY A 27 -3.34 -30.50 11.16
C GLY A 27 -4.01 -31.75 10.56
N GLU A 28 -5.05 -31.56 9.74
CA GLU A 28 -5.72 -32.62 9.00
C GLU A 28 -4.85 -33.08 7.80
N GLY A 29 -3.85 -33.92 8.07
CA GLY A 29 -3.07 -34.63 7.05
C GLY A 29 -3.24 -36.14 7.21
N GLU A 30 -3.90 -36.79 6.26
CA GLU A 30 -4.31 -38.21 6.32
C GLU A 30 -3.19 -39.23 6.01
N ASP A 31 -1.90 -38.87 6.03
CA ASP A 31 -0.85 -39.85 5.75
C ASP A 31 0.44 -39.58 6.56
N TRP A 32 0.95 -40.67 7.16
CA TRP A 32 2.26 -40.89 7.82
C TRP A 32 2.48 -40.61 9.32
N ASP A 33 3.50 -41.31 9.84
CA ASP A 33 4.00 -41.53 11.22
C ASP A 33 4.48 -40.25 11.98
N ASP A 34 4.05 -39.06 11.54
CA ASP A 34 4.56 -37.76 12.01
C ASP A 34 4.16 -37.40 13.46
N THR A 35 3.06 -37.95 13.96
CA THR A 35 2.61 -37.68 15.35
C THR A 35 3.56 -38.22 16.40
N ALA A 36 4.25 -39.34 16.13
CA ALA A 36 5.23 -39.89 17.05
C ALA A 36 6.53 -39.09 17.05
N PHE A 37 6.90 -38.47 15.92
CA PHE A 37 8.07 -37.60 15.81
C PHE A 37 7.88 -36.32 16.63
N MET A 38 6.74 -35.64 16.50
CA MET A 38 6.47 -34.40 17.23
C MET A 38 6.46 -34.57 18.76
N ASP A 39 6.17 -35.78 19.23
CA ASP A 39 6.18 -36.14 20.65
C ASP A 39 7.60 -36.30 21.23
N ARG A 40 8.58 -36.53 20.38
CA ARG A 40 10.00 -36.72 20.75
C ARG A 40 10.93 -35.70 20.12
N ALA A 41 10.42 -34.77 19.31
CA ALA A 41 11.21 -33.77 18.62
C ALA A 41 11.85 -32.80 19.62
N LEU A 42 13.14 -32.54 19.45
CA LEU A 42 13.85 -31.53 20.22
C LEU A 42 13.76 -30.18 19.50
N LEU A 43 13.23 -29.15 20.16
CA LEU A 43 13.12 -27.80 19.61
C LEU A 43 14.42 -27.03 19.88
N VAL A 44 15.13 -26.67 18.81
CA VAL A 44 16.43 -26.00 18.88
C VAL A 44 16.42 -24.53 18.47
N SER A 45 15.37 -24.07 17.77
CA SER A 45 15.19 -22.65 17.44
C SER A 45 14.30 -21.92 18.45
N GLU A 46 14.52 -20.61 18.58
CA GLU A 46 13.50 -19.69 19.07
C GLU A 46 12.43 -19.49 17.98
N GLU A 47 11.30 -18.89 18.34
CA GLU A 47 10.31 -18.47 17.35
C GLU A 47 10.93 -17.37 16.48
N GLY A 48 11.05 -17.67 15.19
CA GLY A 48 11.47 -16.71 14.17
C GLY A 48 10.59 -16.94 12.98
N ASP A 49 9.97 -15.85 12.47
CA ASP A 49 9.14 -15.87 11.26
C ASP A 49 8.33 -17.18 11.17
N ALA A 50 7.53 -17.51 12.19
CA ALA A 50 6.71 -18.72 12.26
C ALA A 50 7.27 -20.07 11.68
N GLN A 51 8.59 -20.32 11.79
CA GLN A 51 9.23 -21.61 11.55
C GLN A 51 10.00 -22.10 12.79
N HIS A 52 10.12 -23.43 12.88
CA HIS A 52 10.74 -24.13 13.99
C HIS A 52 11.74 -25.16 13.47
N TRP A 53 12.92 -25.21 14.08
CA TRP A 53 13.95 -26.20 13.75
C TRP A 53 13.92 -27.31 14.80
N LEU A 54 13.79 -28.54 14.31
CA LEU A 54 13.51 -29.74 15.10
C LEU A 54 14.57 -30.81 14.84
N LEU A 55 14.93 -31.56 15.89
CA LEU A 55 15.79 -32.75 15.78
C LEU A 55 15.03 -34.02 16.18
N ASP A 56 15.19 -35.11 15.43
CA ASP A 56 14.59 -36.41 15.75
C ASP A 56 15.62 -37.36 16.39
N PRO A 57 15.50 -37.72 17.68
CA PRO A 57 16.37 -38.71 18.31
C PRO A 57 16.16 -40.15 17.83
N ALA A 58 15.06 -40.46 17.14
CA ALA A 58 14.78 -41.79 16.59
C ALA A 58 15.28 -41.98 15.16
N ASP A 59 15.64 -40.90 14.47
CA ASP A 59 16.22 -40.92 13.13
C ASP A 59 17.67 -40.46 13.21
N VAL A 60 18.58 -41.43 13.26
CA VAL A 60 20.01 -41.21 13.46
C VAL A 60 20.75 -41.59 12.18
N SER A 61 21.57 -40.67 11.67
CA SER A 61 22.40 -40.91 10.49
C SER A 61 23.54 -41.89 10.77
N GLU A 62 24.25 -42.30 9.71
CA GLU A 62 25.39 -43.22 9.80
C GLU A 62 26.52 -42.68 10.70
N ASP A 63 26.63 -41.36 10.82
CA ASP A 63 27.62 -40.67 11.67
C ASP A 63 27.18 -40.53 13.13
N GLY A 64 25.98 -40.99 13.49
CA GLY A 64 25.43 -40.90 14.84
C GLY A 64 24.74 -39.57 15.16
N GLU A 65 24.57 -38.69 14.17
CA GLU A 65 23.87 -37.41 14.32
C GLU A 65 22.36 -37.59 14.16
N TRP A 66 21.58 -36.78 14.88
CA TRP A 66 20.12 -36.78 14.74
C TRP A 66 19.71 -36.03 13.48
N ALA A 67 18.74 -36.59 12.75
CA ALA A 67 18.14 -35.93 11.61
C ALA A 67 17.50 -34.60 12.04
N ALA A 68 17.61 -33.61 11.16
CA ALA A 68 17.12 -32.26 11.40
C ALA A 68 16.08 -31.86 10.36
N TYR A 69 15.11 -31.05 10.78
CA TYR A 69 13.99 -30.62 9.96
C TYR A 69 13.59 -29.18 10.28
N ILE A 70 12.98 -28.52 9.29
CA ILE A 70 12.28 -27.24 9.45
C ILE A 70 10.79 -27.49 9.35
N TRP A 71 10.01 -27.00 10.31
CA TRP A 71 8.56 -26.92 10.20
C TRP A 71 8.13 -25.46 10.09
N ALA A 72 7.25 -25.13 9.16
CA ALA A 72 6.78 -23.77 8.91
C ALA A 72 5.25 -23.70 8.98
N SER A 73 4.69 -22.69 9.65
CA SER A 73 3.22 -22.58 9.75
C SER A 73 2.52 -22.19 8.44
N TRP A 74 3.20 -21.47 7.53
CA TRP A 74 2.66 -21.07 6.22
C TRP A 74 2.76 -22.16 5.15
N TYR A 75 3.49 -23.23 5.45
CA TYR A 75 3.53 -24.45 4.66
C TYR A 75 3.50 -25.59 5.68
N PRO A 76 2.30 -25.95 6.21
CA PRO A 76 2.14 -26.76 7.42
C PRO A 76 2.49 -28.23 7.17
N ALA A 77 3.73 -28.46 6.79
CA ALA A 77 4.36 -29.73 6.51
C ALA A 77 5.79 -29.67 7.06
N LEU A 78 6.32 -30.85 7.37
CA LEU A 78 7.73 -30.98 7.67
C LEU A 78 8.53 -30.77 6.38
N GLY A 79 9.58 -29.95 6.44
CA GLY A 79 10.51 -29.74 5.35
C GLY A 79 11.35 -30.98 5.06
N ASP A 80 12.28 -30.84 4.11
CA ASP A 80 13.17 -31.92 3.73
C ASP A 80 14.01 -32.42 4.92
N ARG A 81 14.35 -33.70 4.90
CA ARG A 81 15.21 -34.33 5.91
C ARG A 81 16.66 -33.94 5.67
N HIS A 82 17.31 -33.38 6.69
CA HIS A 82 18.76 -33.21 6.72
C HIS A 82 19.38 -34.28 7.65
N ALA A 83 20.55 -34.82 7.32
CA ALA A 83 21.18 -35.90 8.09
C ALA A 83 21.78 -35.44 9.43
N SER A 84 21.93 -34.13 9.62
CA SER A 84 22.39 -33.51 10.86
C SER A 84 21.93 -32.05 10.99
N PHE A 85 22.00 -31.50 12.21
CA PHE A 85 21.81 -30.07 12.45
C PHE A 85 22.82 -29.20 11.68
N ALA A 86 24.07 -29.65 11.56
CA ALA A 86 25.11 -28.90 10.87
C ALA A 86 24.84 -28.77 9.36
N GLU A 87 24.27 -29.81 8.75
CA GLU A 87 23.85 -29.80 7.34
C GLU A 87 22.71 -28.81 7.12
N LEU A 88 21.66 -28.87 7.95
CA LEU A 88 20.55 -27.91 7.91
C LEU A 88 21.06 -26.46 8.05
N VAL A 89 21.96 -26.20 9.00
CA VAL A 89 22.58 -24.87 9.17
C VAL A 89 23.36 -24.44 7.93
N ALA A 90 24.11 -25.34 7.31
CA ALA A 90 24.91 -25.03 6.13
C ALA A 90 24.04 -24.75 4.90
N GLU A 91 22.96 -25.50 4.72
CA GLU A 91 21.98 -25.30 3.65
C GLU A 91 21.24 -23.98 3.82
N GLU A 92 20.70 -23.71 5.01
CA GLU A 92 20.04 -22.44 5.32
C GLU A 92 20.98 -21.25 5.18
N ARG A 93 22.23 -21.39 5.64
CA ARG A 93 23.24 -20.36 5.46
C ARG A 93 23.54 -20.11 3.98
N THR A 94 23.61 -21.14 3.16
CA THR A 94 23.81 -21.00 1.71
C THR A 94 22.60 -20.32 1.08
N GLY A 95 21.39 -20.70 1.46
CA GLY A 95 20.15 -20.03 1.02
C GLY A 95 20.10 -18.55 1.42
N PHE A 96 20.50 -18.20 2.65
CA PHE A 96 20.61 -16.81 3.09
C PHE A 96 21.72 -16.06 2.36
N GLU A 97 22.87 -16.68 2.14
CA GLU A 97 23.98 -16.06 1.41
C GLU A 97 23.63 -15.86 -0.06
N ASP A 98 22.88 -16.76 -0.69
CA ASP A 98 22.38 -16.62 -2.06
C ASP A 98 21.29 -15.55 -2.17
N GLN A 99 20.37 -15.49 -1.19
CA GLN A 99 19.36 -14.44 -1.14
C GLN A 99 19.97 -13.08 -0.82
N ALA A 100 20.92 -13.01 0.12
CA ALA A 100 21.67 -11.80 0.42
C ALA A 100 22.58 -11.41 -0.75
N ALA A 101 23.19 -12.35 -1.46
CA ALA A 101 23.98 -12.08 -2.66
C ALA A 101 23.10 -11.62 -3.82
N LEU A 102 21.89 -12.15 -3.98
CA LEU A 102 20.88 -11.63 -4.91
C LEU A 102 20.47 -10.21 -4.53
N GLU A 103 20.17 -9.95 -3.26
CA GLU A 103 19.86 -8.62 -2.74
C GLU A 103 21.04 -7.64 -2.91
N ILE A 104 22.27 -8.05 -2.61
CA ILE A 104 23.50 -7.24 -2.75
C ILE A 104 23.85 -7.00 -4.22
N ARG A 105 23.71 -8.01 -5.09
CA ARG A 105 23.90 -7.87 -6.54
C ARG A 105 22.84 -6.96 -7.16
N MET A 106 21.69 -6.81 -6.49
CA MET A 106 20.61 -5.88 -6.83
C MET A 106 20.71 -4.53 -6.09
N ALA A 107 21.70 -4.31 -5.21
CA ALA A 107 21.75 -3.14 -4.34
C ALA A 107 23.12 -2.44 -4.28
N ARG A 108 23.31 -1.40 -5.11
CA ARG A 108 23.53 -0.06 -4.52
C ARG A 108 22.17 0.62 -4.54
N PRO A 109 21.37 0.53 -3.47
CA PRO A 109 20.06 1.14 -3.51
C PRO A 109 20.33 2.63 -3.35
N GLY A 110 20.07 3.41 -4.41
CA GLY A 110 20.27 4.86 -4.40
C GLY A 110 19.68 5.50 -3.14
N SER A 111 20.16 6.68 -2.76
CA SER A 111 19.54 7.49 -1.71
C SER A 111 18.02 7.59 -1.95
N ALA A 112 17.26 7.88 -0.89
CA ALA A 112 15.81 8.10 -1.01
C ALA A 112 15.45 9.06 -2.17
N GLY A 113 16.25 10.11 -2.37
CA GLY A 113 16.10 11.04 -3.49
C GLY A 113 16.39 10.45 -4.87
N GLU A 114 17.43 9.61 -5.01
CA GLU A 114 17.75 8.92 -6.27
C GLU A 114 16.64 7.93 -6.66
N LEU A 115 16.09 7.21 -5.68
CA LEU A 115 14.94 6.32 -5.91
C LEU A 115 13.69 7.09 -6.32
N VAL A 116 13.41 8.25 -5.72
CA VAL A 116 12.30 9.12 -6.17
C VAL A 116 12.51 9.58 -7.61
N ALA A 117 13.72 10.03 -7.96
CA ALA A 117 14.03 10.48 -9.31
C ALA A 117 13.87 9.34 -10.34
N GLU A 118 14.36 8.15 -10.01
CA GLU A 118 14.26 6.96 -10.87
C GLU A 118 12.81 6.48 -11.00
N GLY A 119 12.06 6.37 -9.90
CA GLY A 119 10.65 6.00 -9.92
C GLY A 119 9.82 6.98 -10.74
N ARG A 120 10.13 8.28 -10.66
CA ARG A 120 9.52 9.32 -11.49
C ARG A 120 9.83 9.11 -12.99
N ALA A 121 11.08 8.83 -13.34
CA ALA A 121 11.45 8.55 -14.73
C ALA A 121 10.72 7.30 -15.27
N GLN A 122 10.66 6.23 -14.49
CA GLN A 122 9.91 5.01 -14.83
C GLN A 122 8.41 5.30 -15.03
N ALA A 123 7.79 6.09 -14.14
CA ALA A 123 6.38 6.45 -14.24
C ALA A 123 6.07 7.25 -15.51
N LEU A 124 6.96 8.18 -15.90
CA LEU A 124 6.83 8.98 -17.12
C LEU A 124 7.06 8.16 -18.40
N ARG A 125 7.87 7.10 -18.35
CA ARG A 125 8.01 6.13 -19.45
C ARG A 125 6.85 5.14 -19.56
N GLY A 126 5.89 5.18 -18.64
CA GLY A 126 4.79 4.21 -18.60
C GLY A 126 5.15 2.86 -17.95
N GLU A 127 6.32 2.76 -17.32
CA GLU A 127 6.81 1.54 -16.64
C GLU A 127 6.21 1.42 -15.22
N VAL A 128 4.87 1.47 -15.13
CA VAL A 128 4.12 1.68 -13.89
C VAL A 128 4.48 0.70 -12.77
N ARG A 129 4.62 -0.59 -13.06
CA ARG A 129 4.96 -1.60 -12.05
C ARG A 129 6.35 -1.38 -11.45
N LYS A 130 7.33 -1.01 -12.27
CA LYS A 130 8.70 -0.70 -11.79
C LYS A 130 8.67 0.57 -10.96
N ALA A 131 7.98 1.61 -11.45
CA ALA A 131 7.85 2.87 -10.73
C ALA A 131 7.26 2.68 -9.33
N MET A 132 6.19 1.89 -9.21
CA MET A 132 5.60 1.54 -7.89
C MET A 132 6.60 0.86 -6.96
N ALA A 133 7.33 -0.15 -7.45
CA ALA A 133 8.33 -0.85 -6.64
C ALA A 133 9.46 0.09 -6.18
N THR A 134 9.91 0.99 -7.07
CA THR A 134 10.94 1.98 -6.75
C THR A 134 10.45 3.03 -5.75
N PHE A 135 9.20 3.50 -5.87
CA PHE A 135 8.60 4.42 -4.90
C PHE A 135 8.40 3.77 -3.53
N GLU A 136 8.01 2.49 -3.46
CA GLU A 136 7.92 1.77 -2.19
C GLU A 136 9.31 1.65 -1.54
N GLN A 137 10.37 1.34 -2.30
CA GLN A 137 11.73 1.35 -1.76
C GLN A 137 12.14 2.73 -1.23
N ALA A 138 11.78 3.81 -1.93
CA ALA A 138 12.02 5.16 -1.45
C ALA A 138 11.26 5.45 -0.15
N ALA A 139 10.00 5.03 -0.06
CA ALA A 139 9.16 5.20 1.13
C ALA A 139 9.70 4.41 2.34
N VAL A 140 10.16 3.17 2.14
CA VAL A 140 10.83 2.36 3.17
C VAL A 140 12.09 3.06 3.70
N LYS A 141 12.78 3.85 2.86
CA LYS A 141 13.91 4.71 3.26
C LYS A 141 13.50 6.06 3.85
N GLY A 142 12.21 6.26 4.17
CA GLY A 142 11.67 7.48 4.77
C GLY A 142 11.35 8.60 3.77
N SER A 143 11.27 8.32 2.47
CA SER A 143 10.91 9.36 1.49
C SER A 143 9.41 9.67 1.53
N GLY A 144 9.04 10.84 2.06
CA GLY A 144 7.67 11.34 1.95
C GLY A 144 7.21 11.51 0.49
N ALA A 145 8.12 11.95 -0.40
CA ALA A 145 7.84 12.08 -1.82
C ALA A 145 7.61 10.73 -2.51
N GLY A 146 8.36 9.69 -2.13
CA GLY A 146 8.14 8.33 -2.61
C GLY A 146 6.78 7.78 -2.19
N ALA A 147 6.42 7.95 -0.92
CA ALA A 147 5.12 7.52 -0.39
C ALA A 147 3.94 8.21 -1.11
N TYR A 148 4.05 9.53 -1.34
CA TYR A 148 3.05 10.31 -2.07
C TYR A 148 2.91 9.86 -3.53
N LEU A 149 4.02 9.81 -4.28
CA LEU A 149 3.99 9.46 -5.71
C LEU A 149 3.51 8.02 -5.94
N GLY A 150 3.91 7.08 -5.08
CA GLY A 150 3.39 5.71 -5.10
C GLY A 150 1.88 5.65 -4.86
N THR A 151 1.36 6.46 -3.92
CA THR A 151 -0.07 6.55 -3.62
C THR A 151 -0.85 7.12 -4.81
N ILE A 152 -0.38 8.22 -5.41
CA ILE A 152 -1.01 8.83 -6.60
C ILE A 152 -1.01 7.86 -7.78
N LEU A 153 0.11 7.18 -8.03
CA LEU A 153 0.21 6.20 -9.11
C LEU A 153 -0.72 5.01 -8.89
N GLY A 154 -0.83 4.53 -7.65
CA GLY A 154 -1.75 3.48 -7.24
C GLY A 154 -3.21 3.82 -7.53
N ALA A 155 -3.62 5.07 -7.31
CA ALA A 155 -5.00 5.50 -7.56
C ALA A 155 -5.45 5.35 -9.03
N PHE A 156 -4.52 5.41 -9.99
CA PHE A 156 -4.82 5.12 -11.41
C PHE A 156 -4.94 3.62 -11.73
N LEU A 157 -4.39 2.75 -10.88
CA LEU A 157 -4.49 1.30 -11.05
C LEU A 157 -5.73 0.72 -10.40
N ASP A 158 -6.08 1.26 -9.24
CA ASP A 158 -7.27 0.94 -8.47
C ASP A 158 -7.68 2.14 -7.62
N ILE A 159 -8.70 2.85 -8.08
CA ILE A 159 -9.22 4.03 -7.40
C ILE A 159 -10.06 3.68 -6.17
N SER A 160 -10.65 2.48 -6.10
CA SER A 160 -11.59 2.12 -5.01
C SER A 160 -10.91 2.21 -3.64
N VAL A 161 -9.74 1.58 -3.54
CA VAL A 161 -8.95 1.55 -2.31
C VAL A 161 -8.07 2.79 -2.08
N ALA A 162 -8.07 3.76 -3.00
CA ALA A 162 -7.18 4.92 -2.93
C ALA A 162 -7.39 5.77 -1.67
N HIS A 163 -8.64 5.86 -1.17
CA HIS A 163 -8.95 6.61 0.04
C HIS A 163 -8.25 6.05 1.30
N HIS A 164 -8.08 4.73 1.41
CA HIS A 164 -7.33 4.11 2.50
C HIS A 164 -5.84 4.45 2.42
N TRP A 165 -5.24 4.42 1.24
CA TRP A 165 -3.84 4.79 1.05
C TRP A 165 -3.61 6.27 1.32
N ILE A 166 -4.47 7.15 0.80
CA ILE A 166 -4.36 8.59 1.04
C ILE A 166 -4.50 8.89 2.54
N ARG A 167 -5.48 8.29 3.23
CA ARG A 167 -5.63 8.46 4.68
C ARG A 167 -4.38 8.05 5.44
N ASN A 168 -3.88 6.85 5.18
CA ASN A 168 -2.87 6.24 6.05
C ASN A 168 -1.43 6.63 5.66
N ARG A 169 -1.16 6.91 4.38
CA ARG A 169 0.19 7.17 3.85
C ARG A 169 0.44 8.61 3.42
N VAL A 170 -0.58 9.47 3.36
CA VAL A 170 -0.42 10.88 2.99
C VAL A 170 -0.95 11.78 4.10
N LEU A 171 -2.23 11.67 4.46
CA LEU A 171 -2.86 12.54 5.46
C LEU A 171 -2.46 12.19 6.90
N GLY A 172 -2.21 10.90 7.16
CA GLY A 172 -1.78 10.40 8.45
C GLY A 172 -0.28 10.55 8.73
N ASP A 173 0.51 11.02 7.76
CA ASP A 173 1.96 11.17 7.88
C ASP A 173 2.36 12.65 7.76
N PRO A 174 2.67 13.33 8.88
CA PRO A 174 3.10 14.73 8.87
C PRO A 174 4.33 15.00 8.00
N HIS A 175 5.25 14.03 7.85
CA HIS A 175 6.44 14.20 7.04
C HIS A 175 6.10 14.26 5.55
N VAL A 176 5.13 13.46 5.09
CA VAL A 176 4.65 13.53 3.71
C VAL A 176 4.00 14.88 3.44
N ILE A 177 3.20 15.39 4.39
CA ILE A 177 2.57 16.71 4.29
C ILE A 177 3.60 17.83 4.18
N GLU A 178 4.64 17.78 5.01
CA GLU A 178 5.74 18.74 5.00
C GLU A 178 6.51 18.71 3.67
N VAL A 179 6.86 17.53 3.17
CA VAL A 179 7.65 17.36 1.93
C VAL A 179 6.87 17.78 0.69
N ILE A 180 5.59 17.41 0.60
CA ILE A 180 4.76 17.67 -0.60
C ILE A 180 4.16 19.08 -0.59
N GLY A 181 3.88 19.61 0.60
CA GLY A 181 3.21 20.87 0.77
C GLY A 181 1.68 20.77 0.66
N MET A 182 1.00 21.58 1.47
CA MET A 182 -0.46 21.54 1.61
C MET A 182 -1.21 21.95 0.32
N GLU A 183 -0.60 22.77 -0.54
CA GLU A 183 -1.20 23.18 -1.81
C GLU A 183 -1.40 21.99 -2.76
N GLN A 184 -0.34 21.20 -2.97
CA GLN A 184 -0.37 20.01 -3.82
C GLN A 184 -1.32 18.94 -3.23
N ILE A 185 -1.32 18.77 -1.90
CA ILE A 185 -2.24 17.84 -1.21
C ILE A 185 -3.70 18.26 -1.42
N ARG A 186 -4.02 19.54 -1.28
CA ARG A 186 -5.37 20.07 -1.54
C ARG A 186 -5.76 19.92 -3.01
N ALA A 187 -4.82 20.04 -3.94
CA ALA A 187 -5.12 19.97 -5.36
C ALA A 187 -5.33 18.55 -5.89
N GLU A 188 -4.62 17.55 -5.37
CA GLU A 188 -4.64 16.18 -5.93
C GLU A 188 -5.12 15.12 -4.94
N ALA A 189 -4.49 14.99 -3.76
CA ALA A 189 -4.80 13.93 -2.81
C ALA A 189 -6.17 14.11 -2.13
N ALA A 190 -6.51 15.33 -1.74
CA ALA A 190 -7.79 15.64 -1.11
C ALA A 190 -9.00 15.32 -2.02
N PRO A 191 -9.07 15.77 -3.29
CA PRO A 191 -10.22 15.44 -4.13
C PRO A 191 -10.28 13.96 -4.53
N LEU A 192 -9.14 13.27 -4.66
CA LEU A 192 -9.12 11.81 -4.82
C LEU A 192 -9.76 11.12 -3.61
N TYR A 193 -9.32 11.49 -2.41
CA TYR A 193 -9.88 10.95 -1.19
C TYR A 193 -11.38 11.22 -1.08
N LEU A 194 -11.82 12.46 -1.33
CA LEU A 194 -13.23 12.84 -1.23
C LEU A 194 -14.09 12.11 -2.27
N ARG A 195 -13.59 11.93 -3.50
CA ARG A 195 -14.30 11.16 -4.53
C ARG A 195 -14.56 9.74 -4.05
N CYS A 196 -13.50 9.03 -3.66
CA CYS A 196 -13.58 7.63 -3.25
C CYS A 196 -14.39 7.47 -1.96
N ALA A 197 -14.17 8.35 -0.98
CA ALA A 197 -14.91 8.34 0.27
C ALA A 197 -16.41 8.55 0.02
N ALA A 198 -16.79 9.50 -0.85
CA ALA A 198 -18.20 9.74 -1.19
C ALA A 198 -18.85 8.60 -1.99
N GLU A 199 -18.09 7.92 -2.87
CA GLU A 199 -18.58 6.78 -3.66
C GLU A 199 -18.75 5.50 -2.81
N GLU A 200 -17.93 5.29 -1.78
CA GLU A 200 -18.07 4.16 -0.83
C GLU A 200 -19.00 4.45 0.36
N TRP A 201 -19.39 5.70 0.56
CA TRP A 201 -20.12 6.13 1.74
C TRP A 201 -21.54 5.55 1.81
N THR A 202 -21.74 4.58 2.72
CA THR A 202 -23.06 4.01 3.06
C THR A 202 -23.36 4.03 4.58
N GLY A 203 -22.50 4.64 5.41
CA GLY A 203 -22.63 4.62 6.89
C GLY A 203 -21.91 5.75 7.65
N ALA A 204 -22.04 5.80 8.98
CA ALA A 204 -21.60 6.92 9.82
C ALA A 204 -20.05 7.07 9.94
N PRO A 205 -19.50 8.31 9.95
CA PRO A 205 -18.09 8.60 9.73
C PRO A 205 -17.27 8.67 11.03
N GLY A 206 -17.23 7.60 11.82
CA GLY A 206 -16.65 7.65 13.18
C GLY A 206 -15.12 7.88 13.29
N GLY A 207 -14.37 7.83 12.17
CA GLY A 207 -12.90 8.06 12.17
C GLY A 207 -12.35 8.86 10.98
N TYR A 208 -13.23 9.27 10.06
CA TYR A 208 -12.86 9.92 8.79
C TYR A 208 -12.73 11.45 8.92
N VAL A 209 -13.43 12.05 9.88
CA VAL A 209 -13.63 13.51 9.98
C VAL A 209 -12.37 14.26 10.44
N SER A 210 -11.52 13.62 11.25
CA SER A 210 -10.30 14.23 11.82
C SER A 210 -9.20 14.50 10.78
N ALA A 211 -8.93 13.54 9.88
CA ALA A 211 -7.79 13.60 8.95
C ALA A 211 -7.87 14.74 7.91
N LEU A 212 -9.06 15.28 7.66
CA LEU A 212 -9.30 16.35 6.69
C LEU A 212 -9.69 17.69 7.33
N GLY A 213 -9.73 17.78 8.66
CA GLY A 213 -10.18 18.96 9.39
C GLY A 213 -9.48 20.25 8.95
N ASP A 214 -8.18 20.16 8.66
CA ASP A 214 -7.34 21.28 8.20
C ASP A 214 -7.28 21.44 6.66
N ILE A 215 -7.77 20.45 5.91
CA ILE A 215 -7.74 20.42 4.44
C ILE A 215 -9.01 21.03 3.86
N LEU A 216 -10.17 20.71 4.45
CA LEU A 216 -11.46 21.23 4.02
C LEU A 216 -11.69 22.69 4.45
N PRO A 217 -12.38 23.51 3.65
CA PRO A 217 -12.68 24.89 4.01
C PRO A 217 -13.52 24.93 5.29
N ARG A 218 -13.34 25.98 6.09
CA ARG A 218 -14.29 26.30 7.17
C ARG A 218 -15.59 26.78 6.53
N LEU A 219 -16.73 26.27 6.99
CA LEU A 219 -18.03 26.81 6.58
C LEU A 219 -18.20 28.22 7.17
N PRO A 220 -18.91 29.14 6.48
CA PRO A 220 -19.33 30.40 7.07
C PRO A 220 -20.15 30.19 8.34
N ASP A 221 -20.06 31.12 9.29
CA ASP A 221 -20.93 31.11 10.47
C ASP A 221 -22.41 31.18 10.03
N GLY A 222 -23.22 30.22 10.49
CA GLY A 222 -24.66 30.14 10.19
C GLY A 222 -25.09 29.14 9.12
N VAL A 223 -24.18 28.29 8.61
CA VAL A 223 -24.57 27.08 7.86
C VAL A 223 -24.87 25.96 8.85
N ASP A 224 -26.00 26.07 9.55
CA ASP A 224 -26.54 24.96 10.35
C ASP A 224 -26.96 23.84 9.40
N GLY A 225 -26.45 22.63 9.61
CA GLY A 225 -27.08 21.43 9.08
C GLY A 225 -28.55 21.44 9.51
N VAL A 226 -29.46 21.38 8.54
CA VAL A 226 -30.93 21.44 8.68
C VAL A 226 -31.42 21.19 10.11
N VAL A 227 -31.75 22.29 10.81
CA VAL A 227 -32.20 22.27 12.20
C VAL A 227 -33.56 21.58 12.30
N GLY A 228 -33.58 20.38 12.88
CA GLY A 228 -34.79 19.81 13.48
C GLY A 228 -35.09 20.56 14.78
N ALA A 229 -36.25 21.20 14.85
CA ALA A 229 -36.65 22.08 15.96
C ALA A 229 -36.58 21.39 17.34
N GLY A 230 -35.83 21.99 18.28
CA GLY A 230 -35.87 21.65 19.70
C GLY A 230 -34.69 22.25 20.48
N GLY A 231 -34.97 23.20 21.38
CA GLY A 231 -33.94 23.97 22.09
C GLY A 231 -33.28 23.29 23.31
N VAL A 232 -32.17 23.94 23.73
CA VAL A 232 -31.45 23.94 25.02
C VAL A 232 -30.79 22.65 25.54
N SER A 233 -29.46 22.63 25.62
CA SER A 233 -28.66 22.73 26.86
C SER A 233 -27.16 22.50 26.61
N ALA A 234 -26.32 23.26 27.29
CA ALA A 234 -24.88 23.02 27.38
C ALA A 234 -24.60 21.73 28.17
N GLY A 235 -23.77 20.85 27.60
CA GLY A 235 -23.15 19.73 28.31
C GLY A 235 -23.77 18.35 28.06
N SER A 236 -23.43 17.72 26.93
CA SER A 236 -23.07 16.29 26.79
C SER A 236 -23.06 15.93 25.30
N ALA A 237 -21.96 15.33 24.82
CA ALA A 237 -21.81 14.66 23.51
C ALA A 237 -22.58 15.32 22.34
N ALA A 238 -21.89 16.19 21.58
CA ALA A 238 -22.37 16.60 20.27
C ALA A 238 -22.78 15.35 19.47
N ALA A 239 -24.03 15.29 19.05
CA ALA A 239 -24.57 14.14 18.34
C ALA A 239 -23.73 13.88 17.09
N GLU A 240 -23.24 12.64 16.90
CA GLU A 240 -22.40 12.21 15.76
C GLU A 240 -23.01 12.58 14.38
N GLY A 241 -24.32 12.82 14.31
CA GLY A 241 -25.01 13.27 13.09
C GLY A 241 -24.73 14.72 12.66
N ASP A 242 -24.43 15.63 13.58
CA ASP A 242 -24.21 17.05 13.28
C ASP A 242 -22.82 17.29 12.67
N ASP A 243 -21.81 16.59 13.18
CA ASP A 243 -20.44 16.59 12.63
C ASP A 243 -20.39 15.96 11.22
N THR A 244 -21.24 14.95 10.98
CA THR A 244 -21.36 14.29 9.67
C THR A 244 -21.95 15.22 8.61
N ALA A 245 -23.08 15.88 8.91
CA ALA A 245 -23.72 16.78 7.97
C ALA A 245 -22.84 17.99 7.64
N ALA A 246 -22.20 18.56 8.65
CA ALA A 246 -21.23 19.64 8.47
C ALA A 246 -20.02 19.19 7.62
N TRP A 247 -19.50 17.98 7.84
CA TRP A 247 -18.42 17.43 7.02
C TRP A 247 -18.84 17.23 5.57
N VAL A 248 -20.02 16.65 5.31
CA VAL A 248 -20.55 16.47 3.94
C VAL A 248 -20.70 17.82 3.23
N ALA A 249 -21.21 18.84 3.93
CA ALA A 249 -21.33 20.19 3.39
C ALA A 249 -19.95 20.80 3.07
N ARG A 250 -18.95 20.63 3.93
CA ARG A 250 -17.56 21.07 3.69
C ARG A 250 -16.92 20.36 2.51
N ALA A 251 -17.12 19.05 2.38
CA ALA A 251 -16.64 18.24 1.26
C ALA A 251 -17.28 18.68 -0.06
N ALA A 252 -18.59 18.94 -0.07
CA ALA A 252 -19.30 19.43 -1.25
C ALA A 252 -18.89 20.86 -1.65
N ALA A 253 -18.54 21.72 -0.67
CA ALA A 253 -18.06 23.08 -0.91
C ALA A 253 -16.57 23.15 -1.27
N PHE A 254 -15.82 22.04 -1.19
CA PHE A 254 -14.40 22.04 -1.47
C PHE A 254 -14.13 22.21 -2.96
N VAL A 255 -13.43 23.30 -3.29
CA VAL A 255 -12.90 23.54 -4.63
C VAL A 255 -11.39 23.32 -4.58
N PRO A 256 -10.87 22.26 -5.21
CA PRO A 256 -9.44 22.01 -5.24
C PRO A 256 -8.71 23.17 -5.93
N PRO A 257 -7.54 23.59 -5.41
CA PRO A 257 -6.67 24.51 -6.13
C PRO A 257 -6.33 23.96 -7.51
N ALA A 258 -6.41 24.79 -8.54
CA ALA A 258 -6.00 24.40 -9.88
C ALA A 258 -4.46 24.42 -9.96
N LEU A 259 -3.87 23.28 -10.27
CA LEU A 259 -2.44 23.21 -10.60
C LEU A 259 -2.25 23.61 -12.05
N PRO A 260 -1.19 24.37 -12.38
CA PRO A 260 -0.95 24.80 -13.75
C PRO A 260 -0.74 23.60 -14.67
N GLU A 261 -1.43 23.62 -15.80
CA GLU A 261 -1.23 22.72 -16.93
C GLU A 261 -0.59 23.49 -18.08
N SER A 262 0.08 22.78 -18.99
CA SER A 262 0.52 23.39 -20.25
C SER A 262 -0.71 23.88 -21.03
N ARG A 263 -0.57 25.00 -21.77
CA ARG A 263 -1.69 25.59 -22.54
C ARG A 263 -2.36 24.55 -23.43
N THR A 264 -1.57 23.74 -24.14
CA THR A 264 -2.06 22.72 -25.06
C THR A 264 -2.84 21.63 -24.32
N PHE A 265 -2.34 21.17 -23.16
CA PHE A 265 -3.04 20.16 -22.38
C PHE A 265 -4.33 20.72 -21.75
N GLN A 266 -4.30 21.97 -21.26
CA GLN A 266 -5.50 22.63 -20.74
C GLN A 266 -6.60 22.75 -21.79
N GLN A 267 -6.25 23.12 -23.04
CA GLN A 267 -7.22 23.16 -24.15
C GLN A 267 -7.83 21.78 -24.44
N ALA A 268 -7.03 20.72 -24.35
CA ALA A 268 -7.53 19.35 -24.51
C ALA A 268 -8.48 18.97 -23.37
N LEU A 269 -8.17 19.32 -22.12
CA LEU A 269 -9.07 19.10 -20.97
C LEU A 269 -10.40 19.84 -21.15
N ASP A 270 -10.37 21.10 -21.58
CA ASP A 270 -11.58 21.90 -21.75
C ASP A 270 -12.47 21.36 -22.88
N LEU A 271 -11.86 20.95 -24.01
CA LEU A 271 -12.58 20.29 -25.11
C LEU A 271 -13.16 18.93 -24.68
N ALA A 272 -12.36 18.12 -23.98
CA ALA A 272 -12.80 16.83 -23.47
C ALA A 272 -13.94 16.97 -22.46
N ARG A 273 -13.91 17.99 -21.60
CA ARG A 273 -15.00 18.30 -20.66
C ARG A 273 -16.28 18.65 -21.42
N ALA A 274 -16.19 19.56 -22.38
CA ALA A 274 -17.34 19.92 -23.23
C ALA A 274 -17.90 18.73 -24.02
N LEU A 275 -17.07 17.75 -24.39
CA LEU A 275 -17.49 16.48 -24.98
C LEU A 275 -18.20 15.56 -23.98
N ALA A 276 -17.68 15.45 -22.76
CA ALA A 276 -18.26 14.62 -21.72
C ALA A 276 -19.63 15.16 -21.28
N ASP A 277 -19.77 16.48 -21.12
CA ASP A 277 -21.02 17.14 -20.71
C ASP A 277 -22.18 16.92 -21.68
N ARG A 278 -21.88 16.63 -22.96
CA ARG A 278 -22.89 16.26 -23.99
C ARG A 278 -23.07 14.75 -24.15
N GLY A 279 -22.48 13.94 -23.27
CA GLY A 279 -22.53 12.48 -23.33
C GLY A 279 -21.65 11.85 -24.42
N ALA A 280 -20.76 12.61 -25.06
CA ALA A 280 -19.86 12.09 -26.10
C ALA A 280 -18.60 11.46 -25.48
N ILE A 281 -18.81 10.42 -24.65
CA ILE A 281 -17.80 9.82 -23.77
C ILE A 281 -16.55 9.33 -24.53
N ASP A 282 -16.72 8.61 -25.64
CA ASP A 282 -15.58 8.08 -26.41
C ASP A 282 -14.80 9.16 -27.14
N GLN A 283 -15.49 10.21 -27.61
CA GLN A 283 -14.83 11.35 -28.24
C GLN A 283 -14.06 12.18 -27.21
N SER A 284 -14.62 12.35 -25.99
CA SER A 284 -13.93 12.96 -24.86
C SER A 284 -12.64 12.21 -24.54
N TRP A 285 -12.71 10.87 -24.44
CA TRP A 285 -11.53 10.03 -24.24
C TRP A 285 -10.51 10.16 -25.37
N ALA A 286 -10.93 10.17 -26.64
CA ALA A 286 -10.01 10.30 -27.77
C ALA A 286 -9.20 11.61 -27.73
N VAL A 287 -9.81 12.71 -27.28
CA VAL A 287 -9.11 13.99 -27.07
C VAL A 287 -8.07 13.87 -25.95
N ILE A 288 -8.44 13.25 -24.83
CA ILE A 288 -7.52 13.02 -23.70
C ILE A 288 -6.36 12.12 -24.15
N GLU A 289 -6.65 10.99 -24.78
CA GLU A 289 -5.67 10.00 -25.22
C GLU A 289 -4.64 10.60 -26.18
N ALA A 290 -5.09 11.44 -27.12
CA ALA A 290 -4.19 12.15 -28.03
C ALA A 290 -3.31 13.19 -27.33
N ALA A 291 -3.79 13.79 -26.24
CA ALA A 291 -3.06 14.81 -25.48
C ALA A 291 -2.07 14.20 -24.48
N LEU A 292 -2.31 12.98 -23.98
CA LEU A 292 -1.51 12.35 -22.92
C LEU A 292 0.01 12.33 -23.19
N PRO A 293 0.52 11.94 -24.38
CA PRO A 293 1.96 11.93 -24.63
C PRO A 293 2.64 13.31 -24.49
N HIS A 294 1.87 14.37 -24.61
CA HIS A 294 2.31 15.76 -24.53
C HIS A 294 2.16 16.35 -23.13
N TRP A 295 1.57 15.61 -22.19
CA TRP A 295 1.45 16.04 -20.80
C TRP A 295 2.83 16.11 -20.14
N HIS A 296 3.08 17.19 -19.42
CA HIS A 296 4.25 17.36 -18.56
C HIS A 296 3.90 18.26 -17.39
N SER A 297 4.71 18.19 -16.33
CA SER A 297 4.61 19.10 -15.19
C SER A 297 5.99 19.53 -14.74
N ASP A 298 6.09 20.80 -14.32
CA ASP A 298 7.30 21.36 -13.74
C ASP A 298 7.46 20.97 -12.25
N SER A 299 6.39 20.47 -11.63
CA SER A 299 6.44 19.96 -10.26
C SER A 299 7.09 18.57 -10.21
N PRO A 300 8.09 18.34 -9.35
CA PRO A 300 8.67 17.01 -9.15
C PRO A 300 7.69 16.03 -8.51
N HIS A 301 6.58 16.52 -7.95
CA HIS A 301 5.56 15.72 -7.26
C HIS A 301 4.38 15.35 -8.17
N ARG A 302 4.49 15.60 -9.49
CA ARG A 302 3.43 15.28 -10.46
C ARG A 302 3.96 14.34 -11.54
N ILE A 303 3.31 13.18 -11.65
CA ILE A 303 3.67 12.12 -12.61
C ILE A 303 2.51 11.71 -13.53
N ALA A 304 1.29 12.16 -13.22
CA ALA A 304 0.10 11.94 -14.01
C ALA A 304 -0.91 13.07 -13.78
N PRO A 305 -1.80 13.35 -14.74
CA PRO A 305 -2.86 14.36 -14.60
C PRO A 305 -3.98 13.83 -13.69
N VAL A 306 -3.84 13.98 -12.36
CA VAL A 306 -4.82 13.53 -11.36
C VAL A 306 -6.22 14.10 -11.60
N VAL A 307 -6.33 15.27 -12.23
CA VAL A 307 -7.62 15.88 -12.62
C VAL A 307 -8.51 14.93 -13.41
N LEU A 308 -7.95 14.00 -14.19
CA LEU A 308 -8.73 12.99 -14.91
C LEU A 308 -9.48 12.03 -13.98
N LEU A 309 -8.97 11.81 -12.77
CA LEU A 309 -9.63 11.00 -11.75
C LEU A 309 -10.53 11.82 -10.83
N THR A 310 -10.42 13.14 -10.78
CA THR A 310 -11.14 13.93 -9.77
C THR A 310 -12.22 14.82 -10.34
N ASP A 311 -12.11 15.22 -11.61
CA ASP A 311 -13.12 16.04 -12.28
C ASP A 311 -14.42 15.24 -12.46
N PRO A 312 -15.56 15.73 -11.94
CA PRO A 312 -16.86 15.09 -12.10
C PRO A 312 -17.24 14.81 -13.56
N ALA A 313 -16.85 15.67 -14.50
CA ALA A 313 -17.17 15.49 -15.92
C ALA A 313 -16.50 14.25 -16.53
N PHE A 314 -15.37 13.82 -15.96
CA PHE A 314 -14.62 12.67 -16.44
C PHE A 314 -14.99 11.35 -15.77
N ARG A 315 -15.96 11.31 -14.85
CA ARG A 315 -16.35 10.10 -14.12
C ARG A 315 -16.73 8.93 -15.04
N GLU A 316 -17.52 9.20 -16.07
CA GLU A 316 -17.92 8.18 -17.07
C GLU A 316 -16.86 8.00 -18.18
N VAL A 317 -16.03 9.01 -18.41
CA VAL A 317 -14.97 8.99 -19.43
C VAL A 317 -13.82 8.10 -19.00
N ILE A 318 -13.37 8.20 -17.74
CA ILE A 318 -12.18 7.53 -17.23
C ILE A 318 -12.58 6.23 -16.52
N THR A 319 -12.75 5.19 -17.33
CA THR A 319 -12.91 3.81 -16.86
C THR A 319 -11.61 3.28 -16.23
N PRO A 320 -11.64 2.19 -15.44
CA PRO A 320 -10.41 1.59 -14.90
C PRO A 320 -9.36 1.25 -15.95
N ALA A 321 -9.77 0.78 -17.13
CA ALA A 321 -8.87 0.51 -18.24
C ALA A 321 -8.22 1.80 -18.78
N ARG A 322 -8.99 2.88 -18.90
CA ARG A 322 -8.51 4.19 -19.34
C ARG A 322 -7.61 4.84 -18.30
N ALA A 323 -7.91 4.73 -17.01
CA ALA A 323 -7.04 5.18 -15.93
C ALA A 323 -5.67 4.48 -15.98
N ARG A 324 -5.65 3.15 -16.16
CA ARG A 324 -4.40 2.38 -16.37
C ARG A 324 -3.68 2.82 -17.66
N ARG A 325 -4.42 3.14 -18.71
CA ARG A 325 -3.86 3.67 -19.97
C ARG A 325 -3.21 5.02 -19.76
N VAL A 326 -3.79 5.91 -18.95
CA VAL A 326 -3.20 7.23 -18.62
C VAL A 326 -1.78 7.05 -18.10
N VAL A 327 -1.57 6.16 -17.13
CA VAL A 327 -0.27 5.99 -16.48
C VAL A 327 0.71 5.11 -17.24
N THR A 328 0.23 4.21 -18.11
CA THR A 328 1.10 3.37 -18.97
C THR A 328 1.45 4.00 -20.32
N THR A 329 0.82 5.10 -20.70
CA THR A 329 1.21 5.88 -21.90
C THR A 329 2.50 6.65 -21.60
N PRO A 330 3.59 6.53 -22.36
CA PRO A 330 4.78 7.37 -22.18
C PRO A 330 4.47 8.86 -22.36
N ARG A 331 5.07 9.72 -21.52
CA ARG A 331 4.80 11.17 -21.45
C ARG A 331 6.08 12.00 -21.43
N GLY A 332 5.98 13.26 -21.87
CA GLY A 332 7.12 14.19 -21.88
C GLY A 332 8.13 13.89 -23.00
N GLU A 333 9.42 13.88 -22.66
CA GLU A 333 10.53 13.68 -23.60
C GLU A 333 10.72 12.21 -24.03
N PHE A 334 10.06 11.26 -23.37
CA PHE A 334 10.26 9.82 -23.58
C PHE A 334 9.33 9.22 -24.65
N ARG A 335 9.23 9.89 -25.80
CA ARG A 335 8.44 9.42 -26.94
C ARG A 335 9.19 8.29 -27.67
N GLU A 336 8.50 7.20 -27.97
CA GLU A 336 8.83 6.32 -29.11
C GLU A 336 7.89 6.64 -30.27
#